data_AF-A0A8K0CVS4-F1
#
_entry.id   AF-A0A8K0CVS4-F1
#
_cell.length_a   1.000
_cell.length_b   1.000
_cell.length_c   1.000
_cell.angle_alpha   90.00
_cell.angle_beta   90.00
_cell.angle_gamma   90.00
#
_symmetry.space_group_name_H-M   'P 1'
#
loop_
_entity.id
_entity.type
_entity.pdbx_description
1 polymer ?
#
loop_
_entity_poly.entity_id
_entity_poly.type
_entity_poly.pdbx_seq_one_letter_code
_entity_poly.pdbx_strand_id
1 'polypeptide(L)'
;MGFTCAVVDCPEWLQQSKPGCYFKHELDKCCTVGEVCGQSNVTCKVDGKTYRVGEQFSPSNNKCTRCICQNEFAGKYEAPFCKKRSCIEEIDRQKEINNFCAPTYTSNNDCCPFSWICPETKDAIVVAKTPSKHP
;
A
#
# COMPACT_ATOMS: atom_id res chain seq x y z
N MET A 1 -15.26 -8.72 0.94
CA MET A 1 -14.86 -9.53 -0.22
C MET A 1 -13.68 -8.82 -0.86
N GLY A 2 -12.45 -9.22 -0.52
CA GLY A 2 -11.23 -8.61 -1.04
C GLY A 2 -10.79 -9.37 -2.27
N PHE A 3 -10.90 -8.76 -3.45
CA PHE A 3 -10.34 -9.31 -4.68
C PHE A 3 -8.91 -8.77 -4.80
N THR A 4 -7.93 -9.66 -4.67
CA THR A 4 -6.55 -9.38 -5.09
C THR A 4 -6.52 -9.41 -6.62
N CYS A 5 -5.91 -8.40 -7.23
CA CYS A 5 -5.77 -8.38 -8.68
C CYS A 5 -4.50 -9.08 -9.05
N ALA A 6 -4.62 -10.03 -9.96
CA ALA A 6 -3.47 -10.66 -10.53
C ALA A 6 -2.84 -9.71 -11.56
N VAL A 7 -1.55 -9.94 -11.84
CA VAL A 7 -0.83 -9.22 -12.90
C VAL A 7 -1.57 -9.36 -14.25
N VAL A 8 -2.27 -10.48 -14.47
CA VAL A 8 -3.08 -10.72 -15.67
C VAL A 8 -4.29 -9.77 -15.77
N ASP A 9 -4.77 -9.25 -14.65
CA ASP A 9 -5.88 -8.28 -14.62
C ASP A 9 -5.39 -6.85 -14.87
N CYS A 10 -4.11 -6.56 -14.59
CA CYS A 10 -3.49 -5.25 -14.72
C CYS A 10 -2.26 -5.29 -15.66
N PRO A 11 -2.44 -5.46 -16.99
CA PRO A 11 -1.35 -5.56 -17.96
C PRO A 11 -0.44 -4.33 -18.02
N GLU A 12 -0.92 -3.18 -17.55
CA GLU A 12 -0.13 -1.96 -17.42
C GLU A 12 1.03 -2.08 -16.43
N TRP A 13 1.01 -3.02 -15.49
CA TRP A 13 2.14 -3.24 -14.58
C TRP A 13 3.38 -3.78 -15.30
N LEU A 14 3.21 -4.32 -16.50
CA LEU A 14 4.28 -4.83 -17.34
C LEU A 14 4.78 -3.79 -18.36
N GLN A 15 4.15 -2.62 -18.43
CA GLN A 15 4.42 -1.61 -19.46
C GLN A 15 4.69 -0.25 -18.83
N GLN A 16 5.59 0.53 -19.43
CA GLN A 16 5.76 1.94 -19.03
C GLN A 16 4.67 2.78 -19.67
N SER A 17 4.26 3.85 -18.98
CA SER A 17 3.38 4.85 -19.57
C SER A 17 4.06 5.51 -20.76
N LYS A 18 3.25 6.02 -21.69
CA LYS A 18 3.78 6.74 -22.86
C LYS A 18 4.59 7.96 -22.42
N PRO A 19 5.59 8.41 -23.22
CA PRO A 19 6.35 9.61 -22.90
C PRO A 19 5.43 10.82 -22.67
N GLY A 20 5.57 11.47 -21.51
CA GLY A 20 4.73 12.61 -21.13
C GLY A 20 3.36 12.24 -20.54
N CYS A 21 3.09 10.96 -20.35
CA CYS A 21 1.86 10.44 -19.77
C CYS A 21 2.12 9.71 -18.45
N TYR A 22 1.08 9.59 -17.63
CA TYR A 22 1.11 8.88 -16.36
C TYR A 22 -0.18 8.08 -16.16
N PHE A 23 -0.09 7.02 -15.39
CA PHE A 23 -1.25 6.21 -15.06
C PHE A 23 -2.16 6.89 -14.04
N LYS A 24 -3.47 6.84 -14.30
CA LYS A 24 -4.51 7.33 -13.42
C LYS A 24 -5.02 6.20 -12.52
N HIS A 25 -5.22 6.50 -11.25
CA HIS A 25 -5.71 5.57 -10.25
C HIS A 25 -6.96 6.09 -9.54
N GLU A 26 -7.72 5.16 -8.95
CA GLU A 26 -8.88 5.42 -8.09
C GLU A 26 -8.78 4.55 -6.84
N LEU A 27 -9.31 5.00 -5.69
CA LEU A 27 -9.08 4.35 -4.39
C LEU A 27 -9.59 2.90 -4.31
N ASP A 28 -10.72 2.61 -4.95
CA ASP A 28 -11.35 1.29 -4.94
C ASP A 28 -11.00 0.47 -6.18
N LYS A 29 -10.07 0.97 -6.99
CA LYS A 29 -9.56 0.28 -8.16
C LYS A 29 -8.14 -0.17 -7.87
N CYS A 30 -7.91 -1.40 -8.25
CA CYS A 30 -6.67 -2.08 -8.01
C CYS A 30 -5.67 -1.79 -9.15
N CYS A 31 -6.14 -1.97 -10.38
CA CYS A 31 -5.49 -1.53 -11.60
C CYS A 31 -5.65 -0.01 -11.80
N THR A 32 -4.89 0.49 -12.75
CA THR A 32 -5.06 1.83 -13.32
C THR A 32 -6.41 1.91 -14.04
N VAL A 33 -7.03 3.09 -14.03
CA VAL A 33 -8.31 3.34 -14.71
C VAL A 33 -8.11 4.02 -16.07
N GLY A 34 -6.85 4.27 -16.44
CA GLY A 34 -6.49 4.92 -17.69
C GLY A 34 -5.12 5.59 -17.61
N GLU A 35 -4.77 6.29 -18.68
CA GLU A 35 -3.54 7.06 -18.81
C GLU A 35 -3.90 8.52 -19.12
N VAL A 36 -3.22 9.46 -18.47
CA VAL A 36 -3.40 10.90 -18.68
C VAL A 36 -2.11 11.46 -19.24
N CYS A 37 -2.22 12.16 -20.38
CA CYS A 37 -1.10 12.77 -21.08
C CYS A 37 -1.14 14.30 -20.96
N GLY A 38 0.04 14.92 -20.89
CA GLY A 38 0.18 16.38 -20.83
C GLY A 38 0.31 16.94 -19.42
N GLN A 39 0.33 18.28 -19.33
CA GLN A 39 0.47 18.99 -18.07
C GLN A 39 -0.90 19.19 -17.40
N SER A 40 -1.01 18.77 -16.14
CA SER A 40 -2.16 19.09 -15.29
C SER A 40 -1.91 20.41 -14.58
N ASN A 41 -2.82 21.37 -14.71
CA ASN A 41 -2.76 22.63 -13.96
C ASN A 41 -3.14 22.46 -12.48
N VAL A 42 -3.82 21.35 -12.14
CA VAL A 42 -4.17 21.02 -10.77
C VAL A 42 -3.20 19.97 -10.25
N THR A 43 -2.62 20.25 -9.08
CA THR A 43 -1.64 19.37 -8.42
C THR A 43 -1.84 19.37 -6.91
N CYS A 44 -1.53 18.25 -6.27
CA CYS A 44 -1.50 18.10 -4.82
C CYS A 44 -0.06 18.20 -4.34
N LYS A 45 0.22 19.10 -3.39
CA LYS A 45 1.52 19.18 -2.72
C LYS A 45 1.47 18.41 -1.41
N VAL A 46 2.25 17.35 -1.30
CA VAL A 46 2.26 16.44 -0.15
C VAL A 46 3.71 16.15 0.20
N ASP A 47 4.11 16.42 1.45
CA ASP A 47 5.46 16.17 1.97
C ASP A 47 6.58 16.72 1.06
N GLY A 48 6.37 17.91 0.49
CA GLY A 48 7.33 18.54 -0.44
C GLY A 48 7.37 17.95 -1.84
N LYS A 49 6.53 16.96 -2.15
CA LYS A 49 6.34 16.38 -3.49
C LYS A 49 5.07 16.90 -4.14
N THR A 50 5.08 17.03 -5.46
CA THR A 50 3.92 17.48 -6.24
C THR A 50 3.38 16.30 -7.04
N TYR A 51 2.10 16.00 -6.84
CA TYR A 51 1.37 14.93 -7.52
C TYR A 51 0.33 15.53 -8.46
N ARG A 52 0.15 14.96 -9.63
CA ARG A 52 -0.89 15.32 -10.60
C ARG A 52 -2.21 14.65 -10.23
N VAL A 53 -3.31 15.24 -10.67
CA VAL A 53 -4.64 14.67 -10.44
C VAL A 53 -4.72 13.24 -10.99
N GLY A 54 -5.19 12.31 -10.17
CA GLY A 54 -5.26 10.89 -10.49
C GLY A 54 -4.01 10.10 -10.15
N GLU A 55 -2.88 10.75 -9.82
CA GLU A 55 -1.71 10.04 -9.32
C GLU A 55 -1.97 9.50 -7.91
N GLN A 56 -1.46 8.29 -7.67
CA GLN A 56 -1.46 7.69 -6.34
C GLN A 56 -0.25 8.15 -5.55
N PHE A 57 -0.42 8.30 -4.24
CA PHE A 57 0.68 8.51 -3.31
C PHE A 57 0.39 7.89 -1.95
N SER A 58 1.45 7.79 -1.13
CA SER A 58 1.34 7.43 0.29
C SER A 58 2.04 8.52 1.10
N PRO A 59 1.37 9.10 2.12
CA PRO A 59 1.99 10.08 3.01
C PRO A 59 3.21 9.51 3.72
N SER A 60 4.23 10.34 3.92
CA SER A 60 5.50 9.94 4.54
C SER A 60 5.33 9.60 6.01
N ASN A 61 4.41 10.30 6.69
CA ASN A 61 4.03 10.04 8.08
C ASN A 61 3.09 8.83 8.24
N ASN A 62 2.49 8.33 7.16
CA ASN A 62 1.56 7.21 7.20
C ASN A 62 1.59 6.40 5.90
N LYS A 63 2.58 5.50 5.80
CA LYS A 63 2.74 4.56 4.68
C LYS A 63 1.60 3.54 4.57
N CYS A 64 0.81 3.39 5.63
CA CYS A 64 -0.39 2.55 5.66
C CYS A 64 -1.57 3.14 4.87
N THR A 65 -1.46 4.38 4.40
CA THR A 65 -2.55 5.04 3.69
C THR A 65 -2.19 5.20 2.23
N ARG A 66 -3.10 4.78 1.36
CA ARG A 66 -3.04 5.04 -0.09
C ARG A 66 -3.98 6.20 -0.37
N CYS A 67 -3.47 7.22 -1.05
CA CYS A 67 -4.21 8.40 -1.42
C CYS A 67 -4.18 8.58 -2.94
N ILE A 68 -5.23 9.19 -3.48
CA ILE A 68 -5.27 9.66 -4.87
C ILE A 68 -5.31 11.18 -4.83
N CYS A 69 -4.43 11.83 -5.59
CA CYS A 69 -4.52 13.27 -5.76
C CYS A 69 -5.80 13.59 -6.54
N GLN A 70 -6.71 14.34 -5.95
CA GLN A 70 -7.94 14.79 -6.60
C GLN A 70 -8.03 16.31 -6.54
N ASN A 71 -8.90 16.88 -7.36
CA ASN A 71 -9.31 18.27 -7.19
C ASN A 71 -9.85 18.44 -5.77
N GLU A 72 -9.57 19.58 -5.13
CA GLU A 72 -10.01 19.90 -3.75
C GLU A 72 -9.31 19.15 -2.62
N PHE A 73 -8.20 18.44 -2.88
CA PHE A 73 -7.41 17.84 -1.81
C PHE A 73 -6.83 18.93 -0.86
N ALA A 74 -7.41 19.04 0.33
CA ALA A 74 -7.06 20.06 1.33
C ALA A 74 -5.92 19.64 2.28
N GLY A 75 -5.15 18.58 1.96
CA GLY A 75 -4.06 18.10 2.81
C GLY A 75 -4.47 17.14 3.93
N LYS A 76 -5.73 16.68 3.94
CA LYS A 76 -6.22 15.70 4.93
C LYS A 76 -6.20 14.28 4.37
N TYR A 77 -5.61 13.35 5.13
CA TYR A 77 -5.46 11.95 4.70
C TYR A 77 -6.66 11.07 5.08
N GLU A 78 -7.86 11.48 4.65
CA GLU A 78 -9.12 10.81 4.96
C GLU A 78 -9.96 10.56 3.70
N ALA A 79 -11.06 9.81 3.84
CA ALA A 79 -12.01 9.63 2.76
C ALA A 79 -12.60 10.99 2.34
N PRO A 80 -12.83 11.24 1.03
CA PRO A 80 -12.78 10.31 -0.10
C PRO A 80 -11.44 10.26 -0.85
N PHE A 81 -10.39 10.91 -0.33
CA PHE A 81 -9.10 11.05 -1.02
C PHE A 81 -8.10 9.95 -0.67
N CYS A 82 -8.25 9.40 0.53
CA CYS A 82 -7.36 8.42 1.09
C CYS A 82 -8.10 7.25 1.71
N LYS A 83 -7.49 6.06 1.63
CA LYS A 83 -7.98 4.83 2.23
C LYS A 83 -6.84 4.06 2.86
N LYS A 84 -7.11 3.41 3.99
CA LYS A 84 -6.15 2.50 4.61
C LYS A 84 -5.89 1.32 3.67
N ARG A 85 -4.62 0.99 3.46
CA ARG A 85 -4.21 -0.21 2.71
C ARG A 85 -4.70 -1.44 3.48
N SER A 86 -5.29 -2.38 2.75
CA SER A 86 -5.57 -3.72 3.25
C SER A 86 -4.44 -4.64 2.78
N CYS A 87 -3.84 -5.40 3.69
CA CYS A 87 -2.75 -6.30 3.40
C CYS A 87 -3.24 -7.70 2.97
N ILE A 88 -4.52 -8.02 3.24
CA ILE A 88 -5.21 -9.24 2.76
C ILE A 88 -4.48 -10.55 3.17
N GLU A 89 -3.62 -10.48 4.18
CA GLU A 89 -2.78 -11.61 4.63
C GLU A 89 -3.63 -12.80 5.10
N GLU A 90 -4.79 -12.53 5.73
CA GLU A 90 -5.72 -13.56 6.18
C GLU A 90 -6.28 -14.42 5.04
N ILE A 91 -6.24 -13.92 3.81
CA ILE A 91 -6.67 -14.63 2.61
C ILE A 91 -5.46 -15.25 1.90
N ASP A 92 -4.39 -14.47 1.70
CA ASP A 92 -3.26 -14.89 0.86
C ASP A 92 -2.22 -15.76 1.60
N ARG A 93 -2.18 -15.70 2.94
CA ARG A 93 -1.17 -16.35 3.81
C ARG A 93 -1.77 -17.34 4.78
N GLN A 94 -2.88 -17.98 4.39
CA GLN A 94 -3.55 -18.97 5.23
C GLN A 94 -2.63 -20.10 5.68
N LYS A 95 -1.70 -20.54 4.81
CA LYS A 95 -0.74 -21.59 5.14
C LYS A 95 0.20 -21.14 6.25
N GLU A 96 0.76 -19.94 6.15
CA GLU A 96 1.66 -19.36 7.13
C GLU A 96 0.94 -19.13 8.47
N ILE A 97 -0.27 -18.58 8.42
CA ILE A 97 -1.11 -18.36 9.60
C ILE A 97 -1.45 -19.69 10.29
N ASN A 98 -1.86 -20.72 9.54
CA ASN A 98 -2.18 -22.04 10.09
C ASN A 98 -0.96 -22.76 10.69
N ASN A 99 0.25 -22.44 10.21
CA ASN A 99 1.51 -22.97 10.74
C ASN A 99 2.10 -22.08 11.85
N PHE A 100 1.34 -21.11 12.37
CA PHE A 100 1.77 -20.20 13.43
C PHE A 100 3.04 -19.41 13.08
N CYS A 101 3.25 -19.12 11.79
CA CYS A 101 4.38 -18.32 11.35
C CYS A 101 4.19 -16.86 11.80
N ALA A 102 5.28 -16.20 12.18
CA ALA A 102 5.29 -14.80 12.55
C ALA A 102 5.51 -13.90 11.32
N PRO A 103 4.70 -12.84 11.12
CA PRO A 103 4.93 -11.88 10.06
C PRO A 103 6.18 -11.05 10.34
N THR A 104 6.94 -10.77 9.28
CA THR A 104 8.14 -9.93 9.33
C THR A 104 7.94 -8.63 8.58
N TYR A 105 8.47 -7.55 9.14
CA TYR A 105 8.42 -6.20 8.61
C TYR A 105 9.84 -5.70 8.40
N THR A 106 10.08 -4.93 7.35
CA THR A 106 11.43 -4.39 7.06
C THR A 106 11.69 -3.09 7.83
N SER A 107 10.64 -2.41 8.27
CA SER A 107 10.67 -1.17 9.02
C SER A 107 9.52 -1.09 10.01
N ASN A 108 9.70 -0.34 11.11
CA ASN A 108 8.64 -0.05 12.08
C ASN A 108 7.43 0.70 11.48
N ASN A 109 7.59 1.32 10.30
CA ASN A 109 6.53 2.05 9.61
C ASN A 109 5.92 1.27 8.43
N ASP A 110 6.26 -0.02 8.27
CA ASP A 110 5.66 -0.85 7.23
C ASP A 110 4.24 -1.22 7.62
N CYS A 111 3.33 -1.14 6.65
CA CYS A 111 1.93 -1.45 6.91
C CYS A 111 1.60 -2.93 6.82
N CYS A 112 2.25 -3.60 5.87
CA CYS A 112 2.01 -4.98 5.53
C CYS A 112 3.32 -5.73 5.71
N PRO A 113 3.26 -6.99 6.15
CA PRO A 113 4.45 -7.82 6.24
C PRO A 113 5.06 -8.04 4.86
N PHE A 114 6.38 -8.15 4.83
CA PHE A 114 7.12 -8.47 3.61
C PHE A 114 7.36 -9.98 3.49
N SER A 115 7.50 -10.69 4.61
CA SER A 115 7.78 -12.13 4.66
C SER A 115 7.25 -12.74 5.96
N TRP A 116 7.40 -14.05 6.13
CA TRP A 116 6.95 -14.81 7.29
C TRP A 116 8.05 -15.76 7.78
N ILE A 117 8.22 -15.85 9.09
CA ILE A 117 9.15 -16.81 9.73
C ILE A 117 8.31 -17.89 10.41
N CYS A 118 8.45 -19.12 9.94
CA CYS A 118 7.73 -20.26 10.51
C CYS A 118 8.55 -20.94 11.60
N PRO A 119 7.89 -21.43 12.67
CA PRO A 119 8.57 -22.18 13.71
C PRO A 119 9.14 -23.49 13.16
N GLU A 120 10.43 -23.75 13.41
CA GLU A 120 11.09 -25.02 13.16
C GLU A 120 11.09 -25.90 14.42
N THR A 121 11.27 -27.21 14.28
CA THR A 121 11.22 -28.16 15.41
C THR A 121 12.25 -27.91 16.51
N LYS A 122 13.30 -27.13 16.21
CA LYS A 122 14.36 -26.75 17.14
C LYS A 122 14.11 -25.41 17.83
N ASP A 123 13.07 -24.69 17.43
CA ASP A 123 12.78 -23.37 17.96
C ASP A 123 12.07 -23.49 19.31
N ALA A 124 12.52 -22.70 20.28
CA ALA A 124 11.91 -22.62 21.59
C ALA A 124 11.01 -21.38 21.67
N ILE A 125 9.78 -21.55 22.11
CA ILE A 125 8.90 -20.43 22.43
C ILE A 125 9.42 -19.77 23.70
N VAL A 126 10.09 -18.63 23.54
CA VAL A 126 10.51 -17.80 24.67
C VAL A 126 9.35 -16.89 25.03
N VAL A 127 8.66 -17.18 26.14
CA VAL A 127 7.66 -16.26 26.67
C VAL A 127 8.39 -15.01 27.17
N ALA A 128 8.25 -13.90 26.43
CA ALA A 128 8.81 -12.64 26.85
C ALA A 128 8.23 -12.26 28.21
N LYS A 129 9.09 -12.22 29.25
CA LYS A 129 8.70 -11.71 30.56
C LYS A 129 8.56 -10.20 30.42
N THR A 130 7.31 -9.74 30.47
CA THR A 130 6.83 -8.33 30.42
C THR A 130 6.89 -7.66 29.03
N PRO A 131 5.81 -6.97 28.60
CA PRO A 131 5.85 -6.17 27.38
C PRO A 131 6.87 -5.04 27.54
N SER A 132 7.83 -4.95 26.63
CA SER A 132 8.68 -3.78 26.48
C SER A 132 7.78 -2.57 26.20
N LYS A 133 7.65 -1.65 27.18
CA LYS A 133 7.14 -0.31 26.91
C LYS A 133 8.03 0.31 25.84
N HIS A 134 7.48 0.50 24.64
CA HIS A 134 8.11 1.32 23.62
C HIS A 134 7.85 2.80 23.97
N PRO A 135 8.87 3.67 24.01
CA PRO A 135 8.69 5.12 24.15
C PRO A 135 8.01 5.74 22.93
#